data_AF-A0A2J8XZA6-F1
#
_entry.id   AF-A0A2J8XZA6-F1
#
_cell.length_a   1.000
_cell.length_b   1.000
_cell.length_c   1.000
_cell.angle_alpha   90.00
_cell.angle_beta   90.00
_cell.angle_gamma   90.00
#
_symmetry.space_group_name_H-M   'P 1'
#
loop_
_entity.id
_entity.type
_entity.pdbx_description
1 polymer ?
#
loop_
_entity_poly.entity_id
_entity_poly.type
_entity_poly.pdbx_seq_one_letter_code
_entity_poly.pdbx_strand_id
1 'polypeptide(L)'
;RVLFPDRYVLQGFFRPSETVGDLRDFVRSHLGNPELSFYLFITPPKTVLDDHTRTLFQVNLFPTALVHFGAEEPAGVYLEPGLLEHAISPSAADVLVARYMSRAARSPSPLPAPDPAPESEPAAEDGALVPPEPIPGTAQPVKRSLGKPARGESCQPEVPTLPATGPPPLPAGIKTCASL
;
A
#
# COMPACT_ATOMS: atom_id res chain seq x y z
N ARG A 1 -2.54 -12.93 -15.42
CA ARG A 1 -3.07 -14.23 -14.95
C ARG A 1 -2.02 -15.29 -15.24
N VAL A 2 -1.71 -16.15 -14.27
CA VAL A 2 -0.77 -17.26 -14.43
C VAL A 2 -1.53 -18.56 -14.28
N LEU A 3 -1.64 -19.35 -15.35
CA LEU A 3 -2.33 -20.63 -15.39
C LEU A 3 -1.35 -21.76 -15.07
N PHE A 4 -1.69 -22.54 -14.05
CA PHE A 4 -0.94 -23.69 -13.62
C PHE A 4 -1.39 -24.99 -14.32
N PRO A 5 -0.52 -26.02 -14.38
CA PRO A 5 -0.86 -27.32 -14.96
C PRO A 5 -2.05 -28.02 -14.28
N ASP A 6 -2.27 -27.74 -13.00
CA ASP A 6 -3.39 -28.24 -12.18
C ASP A 6 -4.71 -27.44 -12.42
N ARG A 7 -4.71 -26.54 -13.41
CA ARG A 7 -5.80 -25.65 -13.83
C ARG A 7 -6.05 -24.45 -12.92
N TYR A 8 -5.33 -24.31 -11.81
CA TYR A 8 -5.46 -23.11 -11.00
C TYR A 8 -4.90 -21.89 -11.73
N VAL A 9 -5.51 -20.74 -11.47
CA VAL A 9 -5.09 -19.45 -12.01
C VAL A 9 -4.71 -18.52 -10.88
N LEU A 10 -3.45 -18.10 -10.84
CA LEU A 10 -3.00 -17.03 -9.97
C LEU A 10 -3.16 -15.69 -10.70
N GLN A 11 -4.05 -14.84 -10.17
CA GLN A 11 -4.28 -13.51 -10.71
C GLN A 11 -3.59 -12.47 -9.83
N GLY A 12 -2.72 -11.67 -10.43
CA GLY A 12 -2.09 -10.51 -9.80
C GLY A 12 -2.25 -9.26 -10.64
N PHE A 13 -2.19 -8.09 -10.02
CA PHE A 13 -2.18 -6.79 -10.69
C PHE A 13 -0.76 -6.23 -10.76
N PHE A 14 -0.34 -5.86 -11.96
CA PHE A 14 1.01 -5.36 -12.24
C PHE A 14 0.95 -4.06 -13.03
N ARG A 15 2.00 -3.24 -12.90
CA ARG A 15 2.20 -2.05 -13.72
C ARG A 15 2.91 -2.44 -15.04
N PRO A 16 2.67 -1.72 -16.15
CA PRO A 16 3.34 -2.00 -17.42
C PRO A 16 4.87 -1.89 -17.35
N SER A 17 5.38 -1.09 -16.40
CA SER A 17 6.81 -0.86 -16.14
C SER A 17 7.47 -1.94 -15.29
N GLU A 18 6.70 -2.83 -14.65
CA GLU A 18 7.25 -3.96 -13.90
C GLU A 18 7.83 -4.99 -14.85
N THR A 19 8.70 -5.85 -14.33
CA THR A 19 9.53 -6.75 -15.11
C THR A 19 9.03 -8.20 -15.08
N VAL A 20 9.55 -9.01 -16.01
CA VAL A 20 9.38 -10.47 -15.96
C VAL A 20 9.99 -11.04 -14.66
N GLY A 21 11.06 -10.44 -14.14
CA GLY A 21 11.60 -10.76 -12.82
C GLY A 21 10.58 -10.57 -11.70
N ASP A 22 9.93 -9.42 -11.64
CA ASP A 22 8.89 -9.12 -10.65
C ASP A 22 7.72 -10.12 -10.74
N LEU A 23 7.31 -10.48 -11.96
CA LEU A 23 6.28 -11.52 -12.18
C LEU A 23 6.74 -12.89 -11.66
N ARG A 24 8.00 -13.26 -11.91
CA ARG A 24 8.57 -14.53 -11.46
C ARG A 24 8.68 -14.58 -9.94
N ASP A 25 9.12 -13.49 -9.31
CA ASP A 25 9.23 -13.38 -7.86
C ASP A 25 7.84 -13.43 -7.20
N PHE A 26 6.85 -12.78 -7.81
CA PHE A 26 5.45 -12.89 -7.41
C PHE A 26 4.93 -14.31 -7.48
N VAL A 27 5.20 -15.05 -8.56
CA VAL A 27 4.78 -16.46 -8.64
C VAL A 27 5.47 -17.25 -7.54
N ARG A 28 6.80 -17.09 -7.38
CA ARG A 28 7.61 -17.79 -6.37
C ARG A 28 7.08 -17.57 -4.95
N SER A 29 6.62 -16.36 -4.62
CA SER A 29 6.09 -16.06 -3.27
C SER A 29 4.75 -16.72 -2.95
N HIS A 30 4.04 -17.25 -3.96
CA HIS A 30 2.75 -17.93 -3.80
C HIS A 30 2.84 -19.43 -4.11
N LEU A 31 4.04 -19.95 -4.38
CA LEU A 31 4.26 -21.40 -4.50
C LEU A 31 4.31 -22.01 -3.11
N GLY A 32 3.80 -23.24 -2.98
CA GLY A 32 3.99 -24.04 -1.76
C GLY A 32 5.47 -24.40 -1.54
N ASN A 33 6.26 -24.48 -2.63
CA ASN A 33 7.71 -24.67 -2.60
C ASN A 33 8.42 -23.56 -3.40
N PRO A 34 9.08 -22.59 -2.73
CA PRO A 34 9.79 -21.50 -3.40
C PRO A 34 11.10 -21.95 -4.09
N GLU A 35 11.66 -23.09 -3.72
CA GLU A 35 12.88 -23.68 -4.31
C GLU A 35 12.60 -24.44 -5.61
N LEU A 36 11.32 -24.59 -5.99
CA LEU A 36 10.93 -25.29 -7.20
C LEU A 36 11.44 -24.56 -8.45
N SER A 37 12.06 -25.32 -9.36
CA SER A 37 12.51 -24.80 -10.65
C SER A 37 11.36 -24.75 -11.65
N PHE A 38 11.00 -23.55 -12.08
CA PHE A 38 9.90 -23.28 -13.02
C PHE A 38 10.26 -22.24 -14.08
N TYR A 39 9.48 -22.24 -15.15
CA TYR A 39 9.52 -21.28 -16.25
C TYR A 39 8.12 -20.77 -16.56
N LEU A 40 8.05 -19.57 -17.14
CA LEU A 40 6.81 -18.92 -17.55
C LEU A 40 6.79 -18.76 -19.07
N PHE A 41 5.64 -18.98 -19.70
CA PHE A 41 5.54 -18.89 -21.16
C PHE A 41 4.15 -18.44 -21.62
N ILE A 42 4.06 -17.92 -22.83
CA ILE A 42 2.78 -17.58 -23.50
C ILE A 42 2.58 -18.48 -24.72
N THR A 43 1.32 -18.72 -25.12
CA THR A 43 0.95 -19.52 -26.29
C THR A 43 -0.31 -18.95 -26.97
N PRO A 44 -0.51 -19.13 -28.30
CA PRO A 44 0.41 -19.69 -29.30
C PRO A 44 1.08 -18.60 -30.19
N PRO A 45 2.35 -18.78 -30.65
CA PRO A 45 3.28 -19.90 -30.42
C PRO A 45 3.91 -19.85 -29.01
N LYS A 46 4.45 -20.99 -28.56
CA LYS A 46 5.12 -21.08 -27.26
C LYS A 46 6.34 -20.15 -27.22
N THR A 47 6.25 -19.10 -26.42
CA THR A 47 7.34 -18.15 -26.18
C THR A 47 7.64 -18.14 -24.69
N VAL A 48 8.84 -18.58 -24.32
CA VAL A 48 9.29 -18.60 -22.92
C VAL A 48 9.77 -17.20 -22.53
N LEU A 49 9.44 -16.78 -21.31
CA LEU A 49 9.80 -15.50 -20.73
C LEU A 49 11.12 -15.62 -19.95
N ASP A 50 12.22 -15.87 -20.67
CA ASP A 50 13.55 -16.08 -20.06
C ASP A 50 14.23 -14.78 -19.63
N ASP A 51 14.01 -13.67 -20.36
CA ASP A 51 14.65 -12.39 -20.05
C ASP A 51 13.91 -11.66 -18.91
N HIS A 52 14.44 -11.82 -17.68
CA HIS A 52 13.89 -11.23 -16.47
C HIS A 52 13.94 -9.70 -16.43
N THR A 53 14.75 -9.06 -17.29
CA THR A 53 14.91 -7.60 -17.30
C THR A 53 13.85 -6.89 -18.13
N ARG A 54 13.15 -7.63 -18.99
CA ARG A 54 12.10 -7.07 -19.86
C ARG A 54 10.90 -6.66 -19.05
N THR A 55 10.33 -5.51 -19.43
CA THR A 55 9.09 -5.05 -18.82
C THR A 55 7.89 -5.81 -19.36
N LEU A 56 6.83 -5.90 -18.58
CA LEU A 56 5.57 -6.52 -18.99
C LEU A 56 4.99 -5.84 -20.24
N PHE A 57 5.23 -4.54 -20.42
CA PHE A 57 4.90 -3.84 -21.67
C PHE A 57 5.70 -4.36 -22.87
N GLN A 58 7.02 -4.56 -22.72
CA GLN A 58 7.89 -5.04 -23.81
C GLN A 58 7.58 -6.46 -24.25
N VAL A 59 7.11 -7.31 -23.34
CA VAL A 59 6.68 -8.69 -23.63
C VAL A 59 5.18 -8.81 -23.91
N ASN A 60 4.50 -7.68 -24.16
CA ASN A 60 3.07 -7.60 -24.50
C ASN A 60 2.14 -8.26 -23.46
N LEU A 61 2.51 -8.26 -22.18
CA LEU A 61 1.70 -8.74 -21.07
C LEU A 61 0.78 -7.65 -20.49
N PHE A 62 0.22 -6.82 -21.37
CA PHE A 62 -0.61 -5.67 -21.04
C PHE A 62 -1.74 -5.54 -22.09
N PRO A 63 -2.98 -5.12 -21.71
CA PRO A 63 -3.45 -4.73 -20.38
C PRO A 63 -3.86 -5.90 -19.47
N THR A 64 -4.25 -7.02 -20.07
CA THR A 64 -4.56 -8.27 -19.36
C THR A 64 -3.92 -9.39 -20.17
N ALA A 65 -3.12 -10.22 -19.51
CA ALA A 65 -2.44 -11.33 -20.18
C ALA A 65 -2.61 -12.64 -19.41
N LEU A 66 -2.62 -13.73 -20.18
CA LEU A 66 -2.58 -15.10 -19.69
C LEU A 66 -1.17 -15.65 -19.95
N VAL A 67 -0.51 -16.03 -18.87
CA VAL A 67 0.80 -16.67 -18.86
C VAL A 67 0.60 -18.09 -18.35
N HIS A 68 1.30 -19.04 -18.93
CA HIS A 68 1.32 -20.42 -18.49
C HIS A 68 2.54 -20.66 -17.61
N PHE A 69 2.33 -21.41 -16.54
CA PHE A 69 3.36 -21.91 -15.66
C PHE A 69 3.80 -23.31 -16.12
N GLY A 70 5.11 -23.53 -16.18
CA GLY A 70 5.71 -24.84 -16.38
C GLY A 70 6.73 -25.13 -15.29
N ALA A 71 6.72 -26.35 -14.78
CA ALA A 71 7.75 -26.87 -13.89
C ALA A 71 8.62 -27.88 -14.65
N GLU A 72 9.90 -27.97 -14.29
CA GLU A 72 10.77 -29.08 -14.74
C GLU A 72 10.27 -30.41 -14.18
N GLU A 73 10.00 -30.43 -12.87
CA GLU A 73 9.48 -31.62 -12.18
C GLU A 73 7.97 -31.46 -11.90
N PRO A 74 7.13 -32.41 -12.34
CA PRO A 74 5.71 -32.39 -12.02
C PRO A 74 5.49 -32.53 -10.50
N ALA A 75 4.85 -31.54 -9.91
CA ALA A 75 4.37 -31.59 -8.53
C ALA A 75 2.85 -31.83 -8.49
N GLY A 76 2.37 -32.41 -7.38
CA GLY A 76 0.93 -32.61 -7.19
C GLY A 76 0.17 -31.30 -6.98
N VAL A 77 0.74 -30.38 -6.19
CA VAL A 77 0.18 -29.05 -5.91
C VAL A 77 1.30 -28.03 -6.03
N TYR A 78 1.09 -26.99 -6.83
CA TYR A 78 2.10 -25.93 -7.05
C TYR A 78 1.88 -24.72 -6.15
N LEU A 79 0.64 -24.25 -6.05
CA LEU A 79 0.28 -23.10 -5.24
C LEU A 79 0.27 -23.43 -3.74
N GLU A 80 0.51 -22.41 -2.93
CA GLU A 80 0.42 -22.52 -1.47
C GLU A 80 -1.00 -22.93 -1.03
N PRO A 81 -1.18 -23.97 -0.19
CA PRO A 81 -2.50 -24.48 0.19
C PRO A 81 -3.43 -23.45 0.83
N GLY A 82 -2.92 -22.57 1.69
CA GLY A 82 -3.69 -21.49 2.31
C GLY A 82 -4.29 -20.52 1.28
N LEU A 83 -3.62 -20.29 0.15
CA LEU A 83 -4.19 -19.54 -0.97
C LEU A 83 -5.33 -20.29 -1.66
N LEU A 84 -5.23 -21.62 -1.77
CA LEU A 84 -6.27 -22.47 -2.38
C LEU A 84 -7.53 -22.55 -1.51
N GLU A 85 -7.40 -22.50 -0.19
CA GLU A 85 -8.53 -22.42 0.73
C GLU A 85 -9.39 -21.17 0.51
N HIS A 86 -8.78 -20.11 -0.01
CA HIS A 86 -9.43 -18.83 -0.34
C HIS A 86 -9.67 -18.66 -1.84
N ALA A 87 -9.59 -19.74 -2.62
CA ALA A 87 -9.83 -19.68 -4.05
C ALA A 87 -11.27 -19.25 -4.35
N ILE A 88 -11.42 -18.42 -5.38
CA ILE A 88 -12.71 -17.88 -5.81
C ILE A 88 -13.10 -18.43 -7.18
N SER A 89 -14.37 -18.29 -7.56
CA SER A 89 -14.82 -18.66 -8.90
C SER A 89 -14.23 -17.74 -9.98
N PRO A 90 -14.06 -18.22 -11.23
CA PRO A 90 -13.55 -17.39 -12.33
C PRO A 90 -14.35 -16.12 -12.54
N SER A 91 -15.68 -16.22 -12.46
CA SER A 91 -16.58 -15.08 -12.60
C SER A 91 -16.35 -14.04 -11.50
N ALA A 92 -16.07 -14.46 -10.26
CA ALA A 92 -15.73 -13.54 -9.18
C ALA A 92 -14.37 -12.86 -9.45
N ALA A 93 -13.39 -13.60 -9.96
CA ALA A 93 -12.09 -13.04 -10.36
C ALA A 93 -12.22 -12.02 -11.50
N ASP A 94 -13.08 -12.27 -12.50
CA ASP A 94 -13.40 -11.34 -13.59
C ASP A 94 -14.03 -10.03 -13.06
N VAL A 95 -14.97 -10.13 -12.11
CA VAL A 95 -15.57 -8.95 -11.46
C VAL A 95 -14.52 -8.09 -10.75
N LEU A 96 -13.53 -8.72 -10.11
CA LEU A 96 -12.42 -8.00 -9.47
C LEU A 96 -11.56 -7.25 -10.50
N VAL A 97 -11.24 -7.88 -11.64
CA VAL A 97 -10.51 -7.22 -12.75
C VAL A 97 -11.30 -6.05 -13.28
N ALA A 98 -12.57 -6.24 -13.62
CA ALA A 98 -13.42 -5.18 -14.17
C ALA A 98 -13.51 -3.98 -13.23
N ARG A 99 -13.64 -4.23 -11.92
CA ARG A 99 -13.68 -3.18 -10.89
C ARG A 99 -12.36 -2.43 -10.79
N TYR A 100 -11.24 -3.14 -10.86
CA TYR A 100 -9.91 -2.53 -10.82
C TYR A 100 -9.68 -1.62 -12.03
N MET A 101 -9.94 -2.11 -13.24
CA MET A 101 -9.76 -1.34 -14.47
C MET A 101 -10.68 -0.11 -14.52
N SER A 102 -11.92 -0.24 -14.04
CA SER A 102 -12.86 0.90 -13.94
C SER A 102 -12.39 1.98 -12.96
N ARG A 103 -11.70 1.59 -11.88
CA ARG A 103 -11.14 2.55 -10.91
C ARG A 103 -9.87 3.20 -11.42
N ALA A 104 -9.01 2.47 -12.10
CA ALA A 104 -7.78 3.00 -12.68
C ALA A 104 -8.06 4.07 -13.76
N ALA A 105 -9.18 3.95 -14.47
CA ALA A 105 -9.63 4.93 -15.45
C ALA A 105 -10.24 6.21 -14.83
N ARG A 106 -10.70 6.15 -13.57
CA ARG A 106 -11.08 7.35 -12.83
C ARG A 106 -9.81 8.00 -12.31
N SER A 107 -9.41 9.11 -12.93
CA SER A 107 -8.52 10.07 -12.27
C SER A 107 -9.03 10.31 -10.84
N PRO A 108 -8.17 10.43 -9.81
CA PRO A 108 -8.65 10.86 -8.51
C PRO A 108 -9.39 12.17 -8.72
N SER A 109 -10.72 12.16 -8.55
CA SER A 109 -11.48 13.40 -8.54
C SER A 109 -10.82 14.29 -7.51
N PRO A 110 -10.59 15.58 -7.82
CA PRO A 110 -10.09 16.52 -6.83
C PRO A 110 -10.96 16.38 -5.60
N LEU A 111 -10.33 16.20 -4.44
CA LEU A 111 -11.01 16.34 -3.16
C LEU A 111 -11.86 17.62 -3.23
N PRO A 112 -13.13 17.61 -2.77
CA PRO A 112 -13.87 18.86 -2.64
C PRO A 112 -12.97 19.77 -1.79
N ALA A 113 -12.60 20.91 -2.35
CA ALA A 113 -11.77 21.88 -1.67
C ALA A 113 -12.41 22.12 -0.29
N PRO A 114 -11.61 22.19 0.80
CA PRO A 114 -12.17 22.66 2.06
C PRO A 114 -12.80 24.03 1.78
N ASP A 115 -14.07 24.12 2.16
CA ASP A 115 -14.93 25.30 2.08
C ASP A 115 -14.11 26.57 2.37
N PRO A 116 -14.20 27.63 1.54
CA PRO A 116 -13.53 28.88 1.86
C PRO A 116 -14.07 29.36 3.21
N ALA A 117 -13.18 29.41 4.20
CA ALA A 117 -13.48 29.95 5.52
C ALA A 117 -14.24 31.27 5.39
N PRO A 118 -15.26 31.53 6.23
CA PRO A 118 -16.04 32.75 6.15
C PRO A 118 -15.12 33.96 6.32
N GLU A 119 -15.12 34.77 5.27
CA GLU A 119 -14.52 36.09 5.14
C GLU A 119 -14.89 36.91 6.39
N SER A 120 -13.89 37.25 7.21
CA SER A 120 -14.10 38.19 8.31
C SER A 120 -14.17 39.60 7.71
N GLU A 121 -15.35 40.21 7.79
CA GLU A 121 -15.57 41.61 7.47
C GLU A 121 -14.66 42.54 8.31
N PRO A 122 -14.06 43.59 7.73
CA PRO A 122 -13.56 44.70 8.51
C PRO A 122 -14.66 45.76 8.66
N ALA A 123 -15.12 45.96 9.88
CA ALA A 123 -15.94 47.09 10.25
C ALA A 123 -15.09 48.37 10.44
N ALA A 124 -15.64 49.48 9.92
CA ALA A 124 -15.47 50.88 10.33
C ALA A 124 -14.27 51.71 9.78
N GLU A 125 -14.61 52.54 8.78
CA GLU A 125 -14.28 53.98 8.69
C GLU A 125 -14.66 54.71 10.01
N ASP A 126 -14.15 55.85 10.47
CA ASP A 126 -13.31 56.95 10.00
C ASP A 126 -12.95 57.77 11.27
N GLY A 127 -11.86 58.55 11.25
CA GLY A 127 -11.80 59.78 12.06
C GLY A 127 -10.65 59.97 13.05
N ALA A 128 -9.65 60.74 12.58
CA ALA A 128 -9.02 61.87 13.26
C ALA A 128 -7.80 61.70 14.24
N LEU A 129 -6.66 62.17 13.70
CA LEU A 129 -5.75 63.22 14.23
C LEU A 129 -4.81 62.95 15.44
N VAL A 130 -3.51 62.88 15.09
CA VAL A 130 -2.34 63.57 15.67
C VAL A 130 -1.56 62.91 16.85
N PRO A 131 -0.20 62.76 16.72
CA PRO A 131 0.75 62.34 17.78
C PRO A 131 1.36 63.58 18.50
N PRO A 132 2.01 63.49 19.70
CA PRO A 132 3.38 62.94 19.85
C PRO A 132 3.75 62.29 21.21
N GLU A 133 4.92 61.64 21.22
CA GLU A 133 5.75 61.14 22.35
C GLU A 133 6.00 62.18 23.48
N PRO A 134 6.36 61.79 24.75
CA PRO A 134 7.67 61.21 25.11
C PRO A 134 7.78 60.27 26.35
N ILE A 135 8.79 59.40 26.32
CA ILE A 135 9.45 58.70 27.46
C ILE A 135 10.10 59.73 28.43
N PRO A 136 10.25 59.48 29.77
CA PRO A 136 11.30 58.54 30.27
C PRO A 136 11.10 57.91 31.68
N GLY A 137 11.75 56.74 31.90
CA GLY A 137 12.55 56.53 33.13
C GLY A 137 12.20 55.37 34.09
N THR A 138 13.13 54.39 34.15
CA THR A 138 13.66 53.65 35.35
C THR A 138 12.67 52.87 36.25
N ALA A 139 12.87 51.60 36.66
CA ALA A 139 14.09 50.91 37.08
C ALA A 139 13.92 49.36 37.10
N GLN A 140 15.04 48.65 36.86
CA GLN A 140 15.32 47.24 37.20
C GLN A 140 15.66 47.12 38.73
N PRO A 141 16.14 46.00 39.36
CA PRO A 141 16.50 44.64 38.87
C PRO A 141 16.19 43.42 39.83
N VAL A 142 16.25 42.18 39.29
CA VAL A 142 17.00 40.97 39.80
C VAL A 142 16.66 40.39 41.21
N LYS A 143 16.43 39.08 41.47
CA LYS A 143 17.36 37.92 41.42
C LYS A 143 16.61 36.63 41.89
N ARG A 144 16.90 35.50 41.21
CA ARG A 144 17.28 34.13 41.69
C ARG A 144 16.81 33.69 43.10
N SER A 145 16.38 32.44 43.34
CA SER A 145 17.29 31.27 43.47
C SER A 145 16.56 29.94 43.74
N LEU A 146 17.10 28.88 43.12
CA LEU A 146 17.31 27.47 43.51
C LEU A 146 16.77 26.92 44.86
N GLY A 147 16.18 25.71 44.83
CA GLY A 147 16.03 24.84 46.01
C GLY A 147 15.40 23.45 45.74
N LYS A 148 16.20 22.40 45.76
CA LYS A 148 15.87 20.97 46.07
C LYS A 148 16.04 20.80 47.61
N PRO A 149 15.53 19.75 48.34
CA PRO A 149 15.74 18.32 48.02
C PRO A 149 14.71 17.25 48.57
N ALA A 150 14.92 16.01 48.09
CA ALA A 150 14.89 14.66 48.70
C ALA A 150 13.69 14.02 49.49
N ARG A 151 13.36 12.80 48.99
CA ARG A 151 13.12 11.48 49.65
C ARG A 151 11.74 11.16 50.26
N GLY A 152 11.09 10.14 49.70
CA GLY A 152 9.99 9.38 50.28
C GLY A 152 9.65 8.17 49.41
N GLU A 153 9.76 6.98 49.99
CA GLU A 153 9.69 5.63 49.42
C GLU A 153 8.25 5.10 49.43
N SER A 154 7.80 4.41 48.38
CA SER A 154 6.88 3.26 48.50
C SER A 154 6.70 2.54 47.15
N CYS A 155 6.92 1.23 47.18
CA CYS A 155 6.70 0.25 46.12
C CYS A 155 5.22 0.14 45.73
N GLN A 156 4.92 -0.34 44.51
CA GLN A 156 3.88 -1.31 44.11
C GLN A 156 3.86 -1.48 42.57
N PRO A 157 3.31 -2.58 42.02
CA PRO A 157 3.93 -3.37 40.95
C PRO A 157 3.57 -2.97 39.52
N GLU A 158 4.43 -3.43 38.61
CA GLU A 158 4.33 -3.38 37.16
C GLU A 158 2.97 -3.92 36.65
N VAL A 159 2.28 -3.11 35.85
CA VAL A 159 1.16 -3.55 35.01
C VAL A 159 1.68 -3.58 33.58
N PRO A 160 1.61 -4.72 32.86
CA PRO A 160 2.00 -4.73 31.46
C PRO A 160 1.06 -3.81 30.70
N THR A 161 1.61 -2.74 30.14
CA THR A 161 0.91 -1.92 29.16
C THR A 161 0.62 -2.82 27.97
N LEU A 162 -0.62 -3.29 27.86
CA LEU A 162 -1.12 -3.91 26.64
C LEU A 162 -0.83 -2.93 25.50
N PRO A 163 -0.10 -3.32 24.44
CA PRO A 163 -0.02 -2.46 23.28
C PRO A 163 -1.45 -2.28 22.78
N ALA A 164 -1.84 -1.01 22.64
CA ALA A 164 -3.08 -0.62 22.01
C ALA A 164 -3.17 -1.36 20.67
N THR A 165 -3.96 -2.43 20.65
CA THR A 165 -4.38 -3.10 19.44
C THR A 165 -5.32 -2.12 18.78
N GLY A 166 -4.73 -1.18 18.02
CA GLY A 166 -5.44 -0.58 16.92
C GLY A 166 -6.02 -1.72 16.07
N PRO A 167 -7.18 -1.52 15.44
CA PRO A 167 -7.72 -2.53 14.54
C PRO A 167 -6.60 -2.96 13.58
N PRO A 168 -6.44 -4.28 13.33
CA PRO A 168 -5.42 -4.75 12.41
C PRO A 168 -5.54 -3.94 11.10
N PRO A 169 -4.43 -3.52 10.50
CA PRO A 169 -4.50 -2.88 9.20
C PRO A 169 -5.27 -3.82 8.28
N LEU A 170 -6.38 -3.32 7.74
CA LEU A 170 -7.18 -4.03 6.74
C LEU A 170 -6.20 -4.56 5.67
N PRO A 171 -6.31 -5.84 5.25
CA PRO A 171 -5.36 -6.41 4.30
C PRO A 171 -5.31 -5.51 3.08
N ALA A 172 -4.11 -5.03 2.76
CA ALA A 172 -3.85 -4.20 1.58
C ALA A 172 -4.58 -4.81 0.38
N GLY A 173 -5.57 -4.08 -0.13
CA GLY A 173 -6.65 -4.62 -0.95
C GLY A 173 -6.19 -5.67 -1.96
N ILE A 174 -6.72 -6.88 -1.82
CA ILE A 174 -6.68 -8.04 -2.72
C ILE A 174 -5.76 -7.80 -3.94
N LYS A 175 -4.44 -7.87 -3.74
CA LYS A 175 -3.48 -7.78 -4.85
C LYS A 175 -3.45 -9.06 -5.67
N THR A 176 -3.93 -10.14 -5.08
CA THR A 176 -3.85 -11.50 -5.61
C THR A 176 -5.12 -12.29 -5.30
N CYS A 177 -5.57 -13.12 -6.23
CA CYS A 177 -6.52 -14.20 -5.95
C CYS A 177 -6.17 -15.46 -6.75
N ALA A 178 -6.50 -16.63 -6.19
CA ALA A 178 -6.49 -17.89 -6.91
C ALA A 178 -7.90 -18.21 -7.42
N SER A 179 -8.00 -18.83 -8.60
CA SER A 179 -9.27 -19.26 -9.18
C SER A 179 -9.15 -20.58 -9.94
N LEU A 180 -10.26 -21.31 -10.10
CA LEU A 180 -10.37 -22.64 -10.71
C LEU A 180 -11.07 -22.62 -12.06
#